data_AF-A0A3B0VDQ6-F1
#
_entry.id   AF-A0A3B0VDQ6-F1
#
_cell.length_a   1.000
_cell.length_b   1.000
_cell.length_c   1.000
_cell.angle_alpha   90.00
_cell.angle_beta   90.00
_cell.angle_gamma   90.00
#
_symmetry.space_group_name_H-M   'P 1'
#
loop_
_entity.id
_entity.type
_entity.pdbx_description
1 polymer ?
#
loop_
_entity_poly.entity_id
_entity_poly.type
_entity_poly.pdbx_seq_one_letter_code
_entity_poly.pdbx_strand_id
1 'polypeptide(L)' 'MTGTKITVRGIVQGVGFRPFVYRLATGMGFSGSVANTAEG' A
#
# COMPACT_ATOMS: atom_id res chain seq x y z
N MET A 1 9.82 2.48 16.80
CA MET A 1 9.61 1.97 15.42
C MET A 1 9.56 3.15 14.49
N THR A 2 10.39 3.17 13.44
CA THR A 2 10.38 4.21 12.42
C THR A 2 9.55 3.71 11.25
N GLY A 3 8.60 4.51 10.77
CA GLY A 3 7.79 4.20 9.61
C GLY A 3 7.53 5.46 8.79
N THR A 4 7.32 5.30 7.49
CA THR A 4 7.04 6.40 6.57
C THR A 4 5.63 6.27 6.02
N LYS A 5 4.86 7.35 6.05
CA LYS A 5 3.56 7.43 5.38
C LYS A 5 3.77 7.83 3.92
N ILE A 6 3.22 7.05 2.99
CA ILE A 6 3.33 7.28 1.55
C ILE A 6 1.92 7.46 0.99
N THR A 7 1.73 8.49 0.16
CA THR A 7 0.51 8.69 -0.62
C THR A 7 0.82 8.33 -2.07
N VAL A 8 0.01 7.44 -2.66
CA VAL A 8 0.13 7.02 -4.05
C VAL A 8 -1.09 7.52 -4.82
N ARG A 9 -0.88 8.12 -5.99
CA ARG A 9 -1.93 8.67 -6.86
C ARG A 9 -1.86 8.03 -8.25
N GLY A 10 -2.97 8.01 -8.96
CA GLY A 10 -3.10 7.43 -10.31
C GLY A 10 -4.07 6.26 -10.34
N ILE A 11 -3.89 5.33 -11.29
CA ILE A 11 -4.74 4.13 -11.41
C ILE A 11 -4.29 3.08 -10.38
N VAL A 12 -4.74 3.23 -9.13
CA VAL A 12 -4.37 2.35 -8.01
C VAL A 12 -5.56 1.63 -7.37
N GLN A 13 -6.80 2.03 -7.70
CA GLN A 13 -8.01 1.38 -7.21
C GLN A 13 -8.55 0.38 -8.24
N GLY A 14 -9.09 -0.75 -7.77
CA GLY A 14 -9.66 -1.79 -8.66
C GLY A 14 -8.65 -2.63 -9.45
N VAL A 15 -7.36 -2.28 -9.44
CA VAL A 15 -6.30 -2.96 -10.23
C VAL A 15 -5.47 -3.99 -9.46
N GLY A 16 -5.87 -4.35 -8.24
CA GLY A 16 -5.11 -5.29 -7.40
C GLY A 16 -3.91 -4.68 -6.68
N PHE A 17 -3.85 -3.35 -6.53
CA PHE A 17 -2.75 -2.65 -5.86
C PHE A 17 -2.55 -3.08 -4.40
N ARG A 18 -3.63 -3.21 -3.62
CA ARG A 18 -3.54 -3.65 -2.20
C ARG A 18 -2.92 -5.05 -2.05
N PRO A 19 -3.37 -6.10 -2.78
CA PRO A 19 -2.67 -7.38 -2.82
C PRO A 19 -1.19 -7.29 -3.23
N PHE A 20 -0.84 -6.43 -4.19
CA PHE A 20 0.55 -6.23 -4.60
C PHE A 20 1.41 -5.69 -3.45
N VAL A 21 0.97 -4.62 -2.79
CA VAL A 21 1.68 -4.01 -1.65
C VAL A 21 1.82 -5.01 -0.50
N TYR A 22 0.77 -5.78 -0.19
CA TYR A 22 0.81 -6.79 0.87
C TYR A 22 1.89 -7.85 0.63
N ARG A 23 1.96 -8.41 -0.59
CA ARG A 23 2.97 -9.42 -0.94
C ARG A 23 4.39 -8.84 -0.89
N LEU A 24 4.57 -7.63 -1.41
CA LEU A 24 5.86 -6.94 -1.41
C LEU A 24 6.35 -6.67 0.02
N ALA A 25 5.49 -6.10 0.88
CA ALA A 25 5.82 -5.83 2.27
C ALA A 25 6.16 -7.12 3.04
N THR A 26 5.33 -8.15 2.90
CA THR A 26 5.56 -9.45 3.54
C THR A 26 6.87 -10.09 3.07
N GLY A 27 7.15 -10.04 1.76
CA GLY A 27 8.40 -10.58 1.19
C GLY A 27 9.66 -9.86 1.66
N MET A 28 9.56 -8.60 2.09
CA MET A 28 10.67 -7.82 2.65
C MET A 28 10.68 -7.80 4.18
N GLY A 29 9.76 -8.50 4.85
CA GLY A 29 9.65 -8.50 6.32
C GLY A 29 9.15 -7.18 6.91
N PHE A 30 8.46 -6.35 6.12
CA PHE A 30 7.87 -5.10 6.60
C PHE A 30 6.46 -5.31 7.14
N SER A 31 6.16 -4.62 8.24
CA SER A 31 4.82 -4.50 8.82
C SER A 31 4.23 -3.11 8.53
N GLY A 32 2.93 -3.04 8.24
CA GLY A 32 2.23 -1.78 8.00
C GLY A 32 0.80 -1.97 7.54
N SER A 33 0.18 -0.90 7.03
CA SER A 33 -1.17 -0.92 6.47
C SER A 33 -1.23 -0.21 5.12
N VAL A 34 -2.19 -0.63 4.30
CA VAL A 34 -2.52 -0.01 3.02
C VAL A 34 -4.02 0.23 2.99
N ALA A 35 -4.43 1.45 2.66
CA ALA A 35 -5.83 1.84 2.60
C ALA A 35 -6.06 2.72 1.38
N ASN A 36 -7.25 2.60 0.78
CA ASN A 36 -7.70 3.56 -0.23
C ASN A 36 -8.18 4.82 0.50
N THR A 37 -7.92 5.99 -0.07
CA THR A 37 -8.52 7.24 0.37
C THR A 37 -9.83 7.48 -0.40
N ALA A 38 -10.69 8.36 0.14
CA ALA A 38 -11.93 8.77 -0.51
C ALA A 38 -11.69 9.60 -1.80
N GLU A 39 -10.46 10.08 -2.00
CA GLU A 39 -10.08 10.96 -3.12
C GLU A 39 -9.77 10.21 -4.43
N GLY A 40 -9.70 8.87 -4.41
CA GLY A 40 -9.31 8.08 -5.59
C GLY A 40 -7.81 7.84 -5.66
#